data_AF-A0A957EDG7-F1
#
_entry.id   AF-A0A957EDG7-F1
#
_cell.length_a   1.000
_cell.length_b   1.000
_cell.length_c   1.000
_cell.angle_alpha   90.00
_cell.angle_beta   90.00
_cell.angle_gamma   90.00
#
_symmetry.space_group_name_H-M   'P 1'
#
loop_
_entity.id
_entity.type
_entity.pdbx_description
1 polymer ?
#
loop_
_entity_poly.entity_id
_entity_poly.type
_entity_poly.pdbx_seq_one_letter_code
_entity_poly.pdbx_strand_id
1 'polypeptide(L)'
;IELDSANATAWVNDTDWLTYLVDVLGGCDGDDAVWVFPFSDQSDAGKQKLLVWRSPNQMGEYAVLEPTASSHIIAWDVPGGRQLTYPKMNSRLLPPRIDICTYQYGELSEAGDAHRTYVSYSVAAMSATIAQAAANQGVLGGFCNVAMLCKAVYGCLPNQLPATLEAIIDGSVKTGLDLTPVKEWNQMAVGRMVNHGLTNPNRAMPQAMLDRLPSWLRDQAAAALANSPKTHWLDTLTVALENHRAQYWADVEALAAEACPPVTLFEHGGSWLHLGKELRQAYSRVMRHAFQADELCENESGLSTDASFAAARVASEAYLSQWPAEKRPLVLLGAAAYLYAQGPQAGEPVRDALIWQLGARRSVDSSGREPGLAQATIQALRQIGLLGEPIWTTVGAVLHYADEPNKQAAGVPVRLNGVWLNLLNATAKRPYTRMADVPLTERSQAKTRIADYVQDQFRGMMLTTEVTDDNRVVTRTPHGNLFGYVQRDHELAAVRYDQWRIAWAHAIDGNVLAVLEPARL
;
A
#
# COMPACT_ATOMS: atom_id res chain seq x y z
N ILE A 1 14.75 34.79 -6.41
CA ILE A 1 13.67 34.27 -5.53
C ILE A 1 14.29 33.74 -4.24
N GLU A 2 13.71 34.09 -3.10
CA GLU A 2 14.14 33.64 -1.78
C GLU A 2 13.14 32.61 -1.22
N LEU A 3 13.63 31.46 -0.77
CA LEU A 3 12.78 30.45 -0.11
C LEU A 3 12.91 30.60 1.41
N ASP A 4 11.81 30.87 2.09
CA ASP A 4 11.75 31.04 3.54
C ASP A 4 11.05 29.83 4.19
N SER A 5 11.85 28.95 4.79
CA SER A 5 11.34 27.75 5.47
C SER A 5 10.54 28.05 6.72
N ALA A 6 10.78 29.18 7.39
CA ALA A 6 10.08 29.50 8.65
C ALA A 6 8.61 29.84 8.39
N ASN A 7 8.34 30.45 7.25
CA ASN A 7 7.00 30.87 6.85
C ASN A 7 6.39 29.96 5.76
N ALA A 8 7.15 28.98 5.25
CA ALA A 8 6.78 28.14 4.11
C ALA A 8 6.37 28.97 2.87
N THR A 9 7.04 30.11 2.66
CA THR A 9 6.73 31.06 1.58
C THR A 9 7.94 31.25 0.67
N ALA A 10 7.67 31.68 -0.56
CA ALA A 10 8.68 32.09 -1.51
C ALA A 10 8.51 33.58 -1.82
N TRP A 11 9.61 34.34 -1.69
CA TRP A 11 9.63 35.77 -1.95
C TRP A 11 10.27 36.06 -3.31
N VAL A 12 9.55 36.78 -4.15
CA VAL A 12 10.08 37.32 -5.39
C VAL A 12 10.05 38.85 -5.27
N ASN A 13 11.04 39.52 -5.84
CA ASN A 13 11.03 40.98 -5.84
C ASN A 13 9.89 41.51 -6.74
N ASP A 14 9.37 42.68 -6.42
CA ASP A 14 8.23 43.28 -7.11
C ASP A 14 8.47 43.46 -8.61
N THR A 15 9.71 43.68 -9.03
CA THR A 15 10.05 43.87 -10.45
C THR A 15 9.85 42.56 -11.21
N ASP A 16 10.47 41.47 -10.77
CA ASP A 16 10.32 40.14 -11.39
C ASP A 16 8.85 39.68 -11.36
N TRP A 17 8.11 40.02 -10.30
CA TRP A 17 6.68 39.72 -10.22
C TRP A 17 5.87 40.48 -11.29
N LEU A 18 5.95 41.81 -11.27
CA LEU A 18 5.12 42.69 -12.10
C LEU A 18 5.50 42.69 -13.57
N THR A 19 6.77 42.43 -13.89
CA THR A 19 7.25 42.50 -15.28
C THR A 19 7.22 41.16 -16.01
N TYR A 20 7.08 40.05 -15.27
CA TYR A 20 7.32 38.74 -15.84
C TYR A 20 6.46 37.63 -15.23
N LEU A 21 6.46 37.45 -13.90
CA LEU A 21 5.78 36.29 -13.32
C LEU A 21 4.26 36.36 -13.42
N VAL A 22 3.66 37.53 -13.22
CA VAL A 22 2.19 37.68 -13.25
C VAL A 22 1.61 37.35 -14.63
N ASP A 23 2.32 37.68 -15.70
CA ASP A 23 1.88 37.37 -17.07
C ASP A 23 2.02 35.88 -17.42
N VAL A 24 2.86 35.17 -16.68
CA VAL A 24 3.24 33.77 -16.96
C VAL A 24 2.50 32.80 -16.07
N LEU A 25 2.34 33.14 -14.79
CA LEU A 25 1.70 32.30 -13.77
C LEU A 25 0.30 32.81 -13.42
N GLY A 26 -0.13 33.97 -13.92
CA GLY A 26 -1.39 34.61 -13.53
C GLY A 26 -1.34 35.35 -12.19
N GLY A 27 -2.51 35.71 -11.68
CA GLY A 27 -2.66 36.23 -10.31
C GLY A 27 -2.54 35.09 -9.29
N CYS A 28 -2.10 35.41 -8.08
CA CYS A 28 -2.10 34.48 -6.94
C CYS A 28 -3.16 34.97 -5.93
N ASP A 29 -4.39 34.46 -6.05
CA ASP A 29 -5.54 34.83 -5.20
C ASP A 29 -5.61 34.05 -3.87
N GLY A 30 -4.58 33.24 -3.58
CA GLY A 30 -4.32 32.64 -2.26
C GLY A 30 -4.86 31.22 -2.07
N ASP A 31 -5.67 30.70 -3.00
CA ASP A 31 -6.04 29.28 -3.11
C ASP A 31 -5.10 28.47 -4.03
N ASP A 32 -4.29 29.16 -4.83
CA ASP A 32 -3.25 28.55 -5.67
C ASP A 32 -1.99 28.15 -4.88
N ALA A 33 -1.53 26.92 -5.10
CA ALA A 33 -0.26 26.45 -4.56
C ALA A 33 0.89 26.78 -5.52
N VAL A 34 1.91 27.48 -5.03
CA VAL A 34 3.17 27.65 -5.78
C VAL A 34 4.13 26.52 -5.43
N TRP A 35 4.48 25.74 -6.44
CA TRP A 35 5.46 24.67 -6.34
C TRP A 35 6.84 25.17 -6.76
N VAL A 36 7.86 24.68 -6.04
CA VAL A 36 9.25 25.01 -6.30
C VAL A 36 10.07 23.73 -6.34
N PHE A 37 10.88 23.58 -7.39
CA PHE A 37 11.81 22.47 -7.53
C PHE A 37 13.24 22.97 -7.79
N PRO A 38 14.17 22.82 -6.83
CA PRO A 38 15.57 23.15 -7.05
C PRO A 38 16.27 22.12 -7.93
N PHE A 39 17.12 22.62 -8.83
CA PHE A 39 17.95 21.78 -9.69
C PHE A 39 19.26 22.47 -10.10
N SER A 40 20.25 21.65 -10.47
CA SER A 40 21.48 22.12 -11.14
C SER A 40 21.30 21.99 -12.65
N ASP A 41 21.32 23.11 -13.36
CA ASP A 41 21.06 23.16 -14.80
C ASP A 41 22.27 22.76 -15.63
N GLN A 42 22.27 21.55 -16.17
CA GLN A 42 23.34 21.03 -17.01
C GLN A 42 23.53 21.83 -18.30
N SER A 43 22.48 22.51 -18.77
CA SER A 43 22.55 23.31 -19.99
C SER A 43 23.17 24.70 -19.78
N ASP A 44 23.39 25.05 -18.52
CA ASP A 44 23.92 26.33 -18.05
C ASP A 44 25.02 26.09 -17.01
N ALA A 45 26.01 25.28 -17.40
CA ALA A 45 27.22 24.99 -16.61
C ALA A 45 26.98 24.51 -15.17
N GLY A 46 25.84 23.88 -14.88
CA GLY A 46 25.48 23.37 -13.56
C GLY A 46 24.95 24.43 -12.60
N LYS A 47 24.59 25.63 -13.09
CA LYS A 47 24.07 26.72 -12.27
C LYS A 47 22.82 26.28 -11.48
N GLN A 48 22.75 26.70 -10.23
CA GLN A 48 21.59 26.42 -9.37
C GLN A 48 20.40 27.26 -9.82
N LYS A 49 19.27 26.59 -10.06
CA LYS A 49 18.03 27.21 -10.50
C LYS A 49 16.85 26.62 -9.73
N LEU A 50 15.77 27.37 -9.72
CA LEU A 50 14.48 26.97 -9.17
C LEU A 50 13.47 26.95 -10.31
N LEU A 51 12.89 25.78 -10.57
CA LEU A 51 11.71 25.65 -11.42
C LEU A 51 10.49 26.00 -10.55
N VAL A 52 9.70 26.97 -10.98
CA VAL A 52 8.56 27.50 -10.24
C VAL A 52 7.31 27.40 -11.12
N TRP A 53 6.24 26.84 -10.59
CA TRP A 53 4.95 26.76 -11.26
C TRP A 53 3.82 26.79 -10.23
N ARG A 54 2.62 27.20 -10.65
CA ARG A 54 1.44 27.14 -9.78
C ARG A 54 0.69 25.82 -9.94
N SER A 55 -0.27 25.53 -9.07
CA SER A 55 -1.19 24.42 -9.22
C SER A 55 -2.60 24.88 -8.89
N PRO A 56 -3.56 24.68 -9.80
CA PRO A 56 -3.41 24.02 -11.10
C PRO A 56 -2.60 24.85 -12.12
N ASN A 57 -1.98 24.19 -13.12
CA ASN A 57 -1.27 24.88 -14.20
C ASN A 57 -1.46 24.24 -15.57
N GLN A 58 -1.31 25.05 -16.62
CA GLN A 58 -1.24 24.61 -18.00
C GLN A 58 0.21 24.28 -18.41
N MET A 59 0.38 23.41 -19.41
CA MET A 59 1.70 23.10 -19.97
C MET A 59 2.40 24.39 -20.44
N GLY A 60 3.63 24.62 -19.95
CA GLY A 60 4.41 25.81 -20.26
C GLY A 60 4.23 26.96 -19.26
N GLU A 61 3.30 26.83 -18.32
CA GLU A 61 3.03 27.80 -17.25
C GLU A 61 4.01 27.58 -16.10
N TYR A 62 5.26 28.01 -16.33
CA TYR A 62 6.35 27.93 -15.36
C TYR A 62 7.36 29.06 -15.58
N ALA A 63 8.11 29.34 -14.52
CA ALA A 63 9.28 30.20 -14.53
C ALA A 63 10.51 29.42 -14.07
N VAL A 64 11.67 29.80 -14.60
CA VAL A 64 12.96 29.33 -14.08
C VAL A 64 13.67 30.55 -13.51
N LEU A 65 13.91 30.52 -12.21
CA LEU A 65 14.49 31.63 -11.46
C LEU A 65 15.78 31.20 -10.78
N GLU A 66 16.58 32.17 -10.36
CA GLU A 66 17.77 31.92 -9.56
C GLU A 66 17.45 32.08 -8.06
N PRO A 67 17.89 31.13 -7.21
CA PRO A 67 17.77 31.29 -5.78
C PRO A 67 18.66 32.45 -5.31
N THR A 68 18.19 33.23 -4.34
CA THR A 68 19.06 34.17 -3.63
C THR A 68 20.02 33.40 -2.72
N ALA A 69 21.10 34.05 -2.28
CA ALA A 69 22.04 33.45 -1.32
C ALA A 69 21.37 33.08 0.02
N SER A 70 20.26 33.74 0.36
CA SER A 70 19.47 33.50 1.57
C SER A 70 18.42 32.39 1.42
N SER A 71 18.20 31.86 0.21
CA SER A 71 17.20 30.81 0.00
C SER A 71 17.49 29.57 0.85
N HIS A 72 16.46 29.08 1.52
CA HIS A 72 16.47 27.77 2.15
C HIS A 72 16.81 26.68 1.13
N ILE A 73 17.71 25.77 1.51
CA ILE A 73 18.10 24.63 0.69
C ILE A 73 17.18 23.46 1.00
N ILE A 74 16.34 23.08 0.03
CA ILE A 74 15.52 21.88 0.11
C ILE A 74 16.45 20.66 -0.04
N ALA A 75 16.38 19.73 0.91
CA ALA A 75 17.16 18.49 0.91
C ALA A 75 16.21 17.29 0.97
N TRP A 76 16.46 16.30 0.11
CA TRP A 76 15.76 15.02 0.09
C TRP A 76 16.69 13.92 0.58
N ASP A 77 16.22 13.13 1.53
CA ASP A 77 16.91 11.91 1.94
C ASP A 77 16.80 10.87 0.83
N VAL A 78 17.95 10.33 0.43
CA VAL A 78 18.02 9.23 -0.54
C VAL A 78 18.64 7.99 0.11
N PRO A 79 18.37 6.77 -0.42
CA PRO A 79 18.92 5.54 0.13
C PRO A 79 20.43 5.61 0.36
N GLY A 80 20.88 5.02 1.47
CA GLY A 80 22.29 5.07 1.90
C GLY A 80 22.67 6.28 2.74
N GLY A 81 21.69 7.03 3.27
CA GLY A 81 21.93 8.15 4.20
C GLY A 81 22.54 9.40 3.54
N ARG A 82 22.43 9.51 2.22
CA ARG A 82 22.90 10.68 1.47
C ARG A 82 21.74 11.68 1.33
N GLN A 83 22.07 12.97 1.29
CA GLN A 83 21.11 14.02 0.95
C GLN A 83 21.33 14.52 -0.48
N LEU A 84 20.23 14.69 -1.19
CA LEU A 84 20.17 15.31 -2.51
C LEU A 84 19.53 16.70 -2.36
N THR A 85 20.15 17.75 -2.88
CA THR A 85 19.64 19.13 -2.73
C THR A 85 19.36 19.81 -4.07
N TYR A 86 20.23 19.60 -5.05
CA TYR A 86 20.06 20.08 -6.41
C TYR A 86 20.25 18.92 -7.39
N PRO A 87 19.20 18.13 -7.67
CA PRO A 87 19.24 17.14 -8.74
C PRO A 87 19.68 17.77 -10.06
N LYS A 88 20.43 17.02 -10.85
CA LYS A 88 20.87 17.47 -12.18
C LYS A 88 19.69 17.42 -13.15
N MET A 89 19.40 18.52 -13.82
CA MET A 89 18.37 18.60 -14.86
C MET A 89 18.89 19.45 -16.03
N ASN A 90 18.37 19.23 -17.23
CA ASN A 90 18.63 20.08 -18.39
C ASN A 90 17.38 20.90 -18.69
N SER A 91 17.42 22.21 -18.38
CA SER A 91 16.25 23.09 -18.54
C SER A 91 15.78 23.23 -19.99
N ARG A 92 16.64 22.97 -20.99
CA ARG A 92 16.27 22.99 -22.42
C ARG A 92 15.32 21.85 -22.81
N LEU A 93 15.14 20.86 -21.95
CA LEU A 93 14.17 19.78 -22.15
C LEU A 93 12.78 20.12 -21.60
N LEU A 94 12.63 21.27 -20.91
CA LEU A 94 11.33 21.76 -20.48
C LEU A 94 10.47 22.13 -21.70
N PRO A 95 9.13 22.00 -21.61
CA PRO A 95 8.23 22.46 -22.67
C PRO A 95 8.43 23.97 -22.92
N PRO A 96 8.13 24.47 -24.13
CA PRO A 96 8.12 25.91 -24.38
C PRO A 96 7.22 26.63 -23.37
N ARG A 97 7.66 27.80 -22.91
CA ARG A 97 6.89 28.60 -21.93
C ARG A 97 5.63 29.17 -22.58
N ILE A 98 4.59 29.34 -21.77
CA ILE A 98 3.25 29.71 -22.23
C ILE A 98 3.22 31.10 -22.89
N ASP A 99 4.02 32.04 -22.41
CA ASP A 99 4.20 33.41 -22.94
C ASP A 99 4.94 33.46 -24.29
N ILE A 100 5.61 32.38 -24.68
CA ILE A 100 6.29 32.23 -25.97
C ILE A 100 5.42 31.45 -26.97
N CYS A 101 4.39 30.76 -26.47
CA CYS A 101 3.44 30.02 -27.30
C CYS A 101 2.29 30.92 -27.76
N THR A 102 1.91 30.85 -29.04
CA THR A 102 0.71 31.52 -29.54
C THR A 102 -0.48 30.56 -29.51
N TYR A 103 -1.17 30.49 -28.37
CA TYR A 103 -2.43 29.76 -28.27
C TYR A 103 -3.62 30.64 -28.65
N GLN A 104 -4.55 30.08 -29.42
CA GLN A 104 -5.87 30.63 -29.70
C GLN A 104 -6.87 29.94 -28.77
N TYR A 105 -7.46 30.72 -27.88
CA TYR A 105 -8.50 30.25 -26.97
C TYR A 105 -9.87 30.59 -27.53
N GLY A 106 -10.82 29.65 -27.43
CA GLY A 106 -12.23 29.95 -27.59
C GLY A 106 -12.78 30.79 -26.43
N GLU A 107 -13.99 31.29 -26.61
CA GLU A 107 -14.73 32.05 -25.60
C GLU A 107 -15.78 31.15 -24.93
N LEU A 108 -15.85 31.20 -23.60
CA LEU A 108 -16.92 30.57 -22.83
C LEU A 108 -17.98 31.60 -22.49
N SER A 109 -19.24 31.22 -22.62
CA SER A 109 -20.39 32.06 -22.31
C SER A 109 -21.04 31.68 -20.98
N GLU A 110 -21.74 32.63 -20.37
CA GLU A 110 -22.63 32.35 -19.25
C GLU A 110 -23.73 31.36 -19.68
N ALA A 111 -24.10 30.46 -18.77
CA ALA A 111 -25.12 29.45 -19.01
C ALA A 111 -26.54 30.05 -18.94
N GLY A 112 -26.95 30.81 -19.97
CA GLY A 112 -28.30 31.38 -20.12
C GLY A 112 -28.77 32.31 -18.97
N ASP A 113 -29.93 32.95 -19.15
CA ASP A 113 -30.48 33.97 -18.22
C ASP A 113 -30.79 33.46 -16.78
N ALA A 114 -30.73 32.14 -16.56
CA ALA A 114 -31.03 31.50 -15.29
C ALA A 114 -29.83 31.45 -14.32
N HIS A 115 -28.60 31.61 -14.82
CA HIS A 115 -27.39 31.61 -14.00
C HIS A 115 -26.98 33.03 -13.62
N ARG A 116 -27.88 33.75 -12.94
CA ARG A 116 -27.53 35.06 -12.35
C ARG A 116 -26.60 34.82 -11.17
N THR A 117 -25.55 35.61 -11.00
CA THR A 117 -24.84 35.70 -9.72
C THR A 117 -25.83 36.18 -8.67
N TYR A 118 -26.42 35.25 -7.93
CA TYR A 118 -27.46 35.58 -6.96
C TYR A 118 -26.80 36.27 -5.76
N VAL A 119 -27.12 37.55 -5.56
CA VAL A 119 -26.59 38.36 -4.44
C VAL A 119 -27.14 37.89 -3.08
N SER A 120 -28.15 37.00 -3.08
CA SER A 120 -28.74 36.39 -1.89
C SER A 120 -29.11 34.93 -2.11
N TYR A 121 -29.00 34.13 -1.05
CA TYR A 121 -29.35 32.72 -1.06
C TYR A 121 -30.83 32.50 -1.43
N SER A 122 -31.10 31.56 -2.35
CA SER A 122 -32.44 31.04 -2.60
C SER A 122 -32.39 29.59 -3.09
N VAL A 123 -33.45 28.81 -2.84
CA VAL A 123 -33.54 27.42 -3.32
C VAL A 123 -33.48 27.35 -4.85
N ALA A 124 -34.12 28.29 -5.55
CA ALA A 124 -34.08 28.35 -7.01
C ALA A 124 -32.66 28.59 -7.54
N ALA A 125 -31.89 29.48 -6.89
CA ALA A 125 -30.49 29.73 -7.20
C ALA A 125 -29.63 28.48 -6.98
N MET A 126 -29.81 27.79 -5.86
CA MET A 126 -29.10 26.55 -5.56
C MET A 126 -29.43 25.46 -6.58
N SER A 127 -30.71 25.28 -6.93
CA SER A 127 -31.14 24.30 -7.93
C SER A 127 -30.55 24.57 -9.31
N ALA A 128 -30.52 25.84 -9.75
CA ALA A 128 -29.89 26.23 -11.02
C ALA A 128 -28.37 25.98 -11.00
N THR A 129 -27.71 26.27 -9.88
CA THR A 129 -26.28 26.02 -9.70
C THR A 129 -25.95 24.52 -9.70
N ILE A 130 -26.74 23.70 -9.01
CA ILE A 130 -26.59 22.24 -9.00
C ILE A 130 -26.80 21.67 -10.40
N ALA A 131 -27.83 22.13 -11.12
CA ALA A 131 -28.09 21.69 -12.49
C ALA A 131 -26.92 22.01 -13.43
N GLN A 132 -26.35 23.22 -13.31
CA GLN A 132 -25.19 23.63 -14.11
C GLN A 132 -23.93 22.85 -13.75
N ALA A 133 -23.66 22.64 -12.46
CA ALA A 133 -22.56 21.80 -12.01
C ALA A 133 -22.70 20.35 -12.50
N ALA A 134 -23.92 19.81 -12.53
CA ALA A 134 -24.21 18.50 -13.11
C ALA A 134 -24.01 18.47 -14.63
N ALA A 135 -24.37 19.54 -15.36
CA ALA A 135 -24.12 19.65 -16.80
C ALA A 135 -22.61 19.71 -17.12
N ASN A 136 -21.84 20.41 -16.28
CA ASN A 136 -20.39 20.55 -16.36
C ASN A 136 -19.61 19.34 -15.79
N GLN A 137 -20.32 18.35 -15.24
CA GLN A 137 -19.70 17.24 -14.52
C GLN A 137 -18.68 16.49 -15.41
N GLY A 138 -17.45 16.39 -14.89
CA GLY A 138 -16.36 15.67 -15.54
C GLY A 138 -15.70 16.39 -16.72
N VAL A 139 -16.15 17.60 -17.10
CA VAL A 139 -15.57 18.32 -18.25
C VAL A 139 -14.15 18.79 -17.97
N LEU A 140 -13.87 19.36 -16.80
CA LEU A 140 -12.52 19.76 -16.38
C LEU A 140 -11.56 18.55 -16.39
N GLY A 141 -11.94 17.44 -15.73
CA GLY A 141 -11.14 16.22 -15.72
C GLY A 141 -10.92 15.64 -17.12
N GLY A 142 -11.96 15.70 -17.98
CA GLY A 142 -11.86 15.35 -19.39
C GLY A 142 -10.83 16.20 -20.13
N PHE A 143 -10.88 17.52 -19.96
CA PHE A 143 -9.94 18.44 -20.60
C PHE A 143 -8.50 18.18 -20.17
N CYS A 144 -8.25 18.03 -18.87
CA CYS A 144 -6.92 17.68 -18.35
C CYS A 144 -6.40 16.38 -18.96
N ASN A 145 -7.25 15.35 -19.06
CA ASN A 145 -6.88 14.09 -19.69
C ASN A 145 -6.53 14.28 -21.17
N VAL A 146 -7.34 15.00 -21.94
CA VAL A 146 -7.06 15.25 -23.37
C VAL A 146 -5.77 16.06 -23.55
N ALA A 147 -5.53 17.08 -22.72
CA ALA A 147 -4.32 17.88 -22.75
C ALA A 147 -3.06 17.03 -22.46
N MET A 148 -3.14 16.14 -21.46
CA MET A 148 -2.07 15.16 -21.17
C MET A 148 -1.83 14.22 -22.35
N LEU A 149 -2.90 13.73 -23.00
CA LEU A 149 -2.79 12.89 -24.20
C LEU A 149 -2.14 13.65 -25.37
N CYS A 150 -2.50 14.91 -25.60
CA CYS A 150 -1.84 15.74 -26.60
C CYS A 150 -0.35 15.87 -26.33
N LYS A 151 0.05 16.12 -25.07
CA LYS A 151 1.47 16.15 -24.70
C LYS A 151 2.15 14.80 -24.93
N ALA A 152 1.51 13.70 -24.55
CA ALA A 152 2.08 12.35 -24.70
C ALA A 152 2.30 11.99 -26.18
N VAL A 153 1.27 12.20 -27.02
CA VAL A 153 1.27 11.81 -28.43
C VAL A 153 2.05 12.80 -29.30
N TYR A 154 1.93 14.10 -29.05
CA TYR A 154 2.47 15.16 -29.91
C TYR A 154 3.70 15.87 -29.35
N GLY A 155 3.92 15.81 -28.04
CA GLY A 155 4.99 16.56 -27.37
C GLY A 155 4.61 18.01 -27.03
N CYS A 156 3.41 18.47 -27.40
CA CYS A 156 2.90 19.81 -27.14
C CYS A 156 1.37 19.82 -27.02
N LEU A 157 0.82 20.94 -26.56
CA LEU A 157 -0.60 21.22 -26.69
C LEU A 157 -0.92 21.71 -28.10
N PRO A 158 -2.16 21.53 -28.58
CA PRO A 158 -2.60 22.14 -29.84
C PRO A 158 -2.66 23.66 -29.71
N ASN A 159 -2.42 24.36 -30.82
CA ASN A 159 -2.49 25.83 -30.85
C ASN A 159 -3.92 26.37 -30.68
N GLN A 160 -4.95 25.52 -30.83
CA GLN A 160 -6.35 25.88 -30.67
C GLN A 160 -6.95 25.12 -29.50
N LEU A 161 -7.20 25.84 -28.42
CA LEU A 161 -7.77 25.33 -27.18
C LEU A 161 -9.19 25.91 -27.00
N PRO A 162 -10.12 25.16 -26.39
CA PRO A 162 -11.51 25.61 -26.26
C PRO A 162 -11.64 26.80 -25.30
N ALA A 163 -10.75 26.88 -24.30
CA ALA A 163 -10.61 27.96 -23.34
C ALA A 163 -9.26 27.78 -22.60
N THR A 164 -8.87 28.75 -21.76
CA THR A 164 -7.74 28.58 -20.83
C THR A 164 -8.12 27.56 -19.74
N LEU A 165 -7.13 26.87 -19.16
CA LEU A 165 -7.39 25.96 -18.03
C LEU A 165 -8.13 26.68 -16.88
N GLU A 166 -7.73 27.92 -16.59
CA GLU A 166 -8.36 28.77 -15.57
C GLU A 166 -9.86 28.97 -15.83
N ALA A 167 -10.25 29.37 -17.05
CA ALA A 167 -11.65 29.59 -17.39
C ALA A 167 -12.49 28.30 -17.30
N ILE A 168 -11.87 27.13 -17.54
CA ILE A 168 -12.52 25.83 -17.40
C ILE A 168 -12.69 25.46 -15.91
N ILE A 169 -11.69 25.74 -15.07
CA ILE A 169 -11.78 25.56 -13.62
C ILE A 169 -12.89 26.45 -13.07
N ASP A 170 -12.83 27.75 -13.36
CA ASP A 170 -13.82 28.71 -12.93
C ASP A 170 -15.23 28.30 -13.38
N GLY A 171 -15.40 27.95 -14.66
CA GLY A 171 -16.68 27.46 -15.17
C GLY A 171 -17.17 26.19 -14.47
N SER A 172 -16.26 25.33 -14.00
CA SER A 172 -16.60 24.09 -13.31
C SER A 172 -16.92 24.28 -11.83
N VAL A 173 -16.31 25.26 -11.14
CA VAL A 173 -16.37 25.34 -9.66
C VAL A 173 -16.70 26.72 -9.09
N LYS A 174 -16.48 27.83 -9.83
CA LYS A 174 -16.67 29.21 -9.33
C LYS A 174 -17.86 29.91 -10.01
N THR A 175 -17.86 29.99 -11.34
CA THR A 175 -18.73 30.88 -12.14
C THR A 175 -19.88 30.16 -12.83
N GLY A 176 -19.81 28.84 -13.01
CA GLY A 176 -20.85 28.05 -13.67
C GLY A 176 -21.01 28.36 -15.17
N LEU A 177 -19.95 28.82 -15.84
CA LEU A 177 -19.93 28.98 -17.31
C LEU A 177 -20.36 27.69 -18.03
N ASP A 178 -20.92 27.83 -19.23
CA ASP A 178 -21.28 26.68 -20.06
C ASP A 178 -20.00 26.02 -20.62
N LEU A 179 -19.68 24.82 -20.13
CA LEU A 179 -18.54 24.04 -20.59
C LEU A 179 -18.86 23.10 -21.76
N THR A 180 -20.04 23.21 -22.37
CA THR A 180 -20.41 22.43 -23.56
C THR A 180 -19.37 22.51 -24.68
N PRO A 181 -18.83 23.70 -25.04
CA PRO A 181 -17.77 23.80 -26.07
C PRO A 181 -16.50 23.01 -25.71
N VAL A 182 -16.13 22.97 -24.43
CA VAL A 182 -14.97 22.22 -23.94
C VAL A 182 -15.22 20.71 -24.04
N LYS A 183 -16.44 20.27 -23.71
CA LYS A 183 -16.86 18.87 -23.83
C LYS A 183 -16.82 18.39 -25.28
N GLU A 184 -17.34 19.19 -26.21
CA GLU A 184 -17.30 18.90 -27.64
C GLU A 184 -15.86 18.86 -28.16
N TRP A 185 -15.03 19.81 -27.75
CA TRP A 185 -13.61 19.84 -28.11
C TRP A 185 -12.88 18.59 -27.61
N ASN A 186 -13.14 18.13 -26.38
CA ASN A 186 -12.54 16.91 -25.83
C ASN A 186 -12.87 15.68 -26.69
N GLN A 187 -14.14 15.52 -27.08
CA GLN A 187 -14.57 14.40 -27.92
C GLN A 187 -13.91 14.45 -29.31
N MET A 188 -13.89 15.64 -29.92
CA MET A 188 -13.25 15.87 -31.21
C MET A 188 -11.75 15.57 -31.16
N ALA A 189 -11.04 16.08 -30.15
CA ALA A 189 -9.60 15.95 -30.01
C ALA A 189 -9.18 14.48 -29.84
N VAL A 190 -9.85 13.73 -28.96
CA VAL A 190 -9.56 12.31 -28.75
C VAL A 190 -9.86 11.48 -30.01
N GLY A 191 -10.97 11.74 -30.69
CA GLY A 191 -11.28 11.09 -31.97
C GLY A 191 -10.21 11.36 -33.03
N ARG A 192 -9.73 12.60 -33.14
CA ARG A 192 -8.63 12.95 -34.06
C ARG A 192 -7.32 12.26 -33.70
N MET A 193 -6.98 12.16 -32.41
CA MET A 193 -5.76 11.46 -31.97
C MET A 193 -5.78 9.98 -32.37
N VAL A 194 -6.89 9.29 -32.16
CA VAL A 194 -7.04 7.88 -32.55
C VAL A 194 -6.93 7.71 -34.07
N ASN A 195 -7.62 8.55 -34.84
CA ASN A 195 -7.54 8.53 -36.32
C ASN A 195 -6.12 8.82 -36.83
N HIS A 196 -5.38 9.71 -36.19
CA HIS A 196 -3.99 9.97 -36.54
C HIS A 196 -3.10 8.76 -36.23
N GLY A 197 -3.33 8.07 -35.11
CA GLY A 197 -2.63 6.82 -34.79
C GLY A 197 -2.84 5.72 -35.84
N LEU A 198 -4.06 5.62 -36.40
CA LEU A 198 -4.38 4.67 -37.47
C LEU A 198 -3.60 4.95 -38.77
N THR A 199 -3.30 6.21 -39.06
CA THR A 199 -2.62 6.63 -40.30
C THR A 199 -1.12 6.83 -40.10
N ASN A 200 -0.66 7.06 -38.87
CA ASN A 200 0.73 7.24 -38.50
C ASN A 200 1.05 6.40 -37.26
N PRO A 201 1.69 5.24 -37.43
CA PRO A 201 2.02 4.34 -36.33
C PRO A 201 2.87 4.99 -35.21
N ASN A 202 3.65 6.03 -35.51
CA ASN A 202 4.42 6.76 -34.48
C ASN A 202 3.56 7.68 -33.58
N ARG A 203 2.28 7.83 -33.91
CA ARG A 203 1.29 8.63 -33.16
C ARG A 203 0.18 7.76 -32.59
N ALA A 204 0.36 6.43 -32.57
CA ALA A 204 -0.57 5.52 -31.94
C ALA A 204 -0.72 5.83 -30.45
N MET A 205 -1.94 5.64 -29.92
CA MET A 205 -2.23 5.86 -28.51
C MET A 205 -1.46 4.83 -27.66
N PRO A 206 -0.79 5.23 -26.56
CA PRO A 206 -0.11 4.28 -25.67
C PRO A 206 -1.09 3.30 -25.02
N GLN A 207 -0.62 2.07 -24.76
CA GLN A 207 -1.38 1.01 -24.12
C GLN A 207 -1.98 1.47 -22.78
N ALA A 208 -1.16 2.16 -21.97
CA ALA A 208 -1.54 2.65 -20.65
C ALA A 208 -2.77 3.57 -20.65
N MET A 209 -3.13 4.15 -21.81
CA MET A 209 -4.23 5.09 -21.94
C MET A 209 -5.47 4.52 -22.62
N LEU A 210 -5.43 3.28 -23.15
CA LEU A 210 -6.57 2.71 -23.89
C LEU A 210 -7.83 2.62 -23.02
N ASP A 211 -7.69 2.21 -21.76
CA ASP A 211 -8.83 2.11 -20.83
C ASP A 211 -9.38 3.47 -20.40
N ARG A 212 -8.61 4.54 -20.58
CA ARG A 212 -9.04 5.93 -20.35
C ARG A 212 -9.83 6.49 -21.53
N LEU A 213 -9.83 5.84 -22.68
CA LEU A 213 -10.63 6.25 -23.82
C LEU A 213 -12.11 5.88 -23.63
N PRO A 214 -13.03 6.64 -24.23
CA PRO A 214 -14.40 6.20 -24.43
C PRO A 214 -14.44 4.85 -25.15
N SER A 215 -15.36 3.97 -24.75
CA SER A 215 -15.47 2.60 -25.30
C SER A 215 -15.53 2.56 -26.82
N TRP A 216 -16.22 3.52 -27.45
CA TRP A 216 -16.36 3.63 -28.90
C TRP A 216 -15.07 3.94 -29.68
N LEU A 217 -13.97 4.28 -28.99
CA LEU A 217 -12.64 4.49 -29.60
C LEU A 217 -11.61 3.41 -29.26
N ARG A 218 -11.88 2.56 -28.27
CA ARG A 218 -10.85 1.65 -27.72
C ARG A 218 -10.34 0.66 -28.76
N ASP A 219 -11.24 0.02 -29.49
CA ASP A 219 -10.87 -1.01 -30.48
C ASP A 219 -10.03 -0.41 -31.63
N GLN A 220 -10.39 0.79 -32.08
CA GLN A 220 -9.65 1.50 -33.13
C GLN A 220 -8.25 1.90 -32.65
N ALA A 221 -8.15 2.42 -31.42
CA ALA A 221 -6.87 2.79 -30.82
C ALA A 221 -5.97 1.56 -30.57
N ALA A 222 -6.55 0.44 -30.12
CA ALA A 222 -5.83 -0.82 -29.95
C ALA A 222 -5.31 -1.37 -31.29
N ALA A 223 -6.12 -1.30 -32.35
CA ALA A 223 -5.69 -1.68 -33.70
C ALA A 223 -4.55 -0.78 -34.23
N ALA A 224 -4.60 0.52 -33.97
CA ALA A 224 -3.51 1.45 -34.30
C ALA A 224 -2.21 1.09 -33.56
N LEU A 225 -2.31 0.80 -32.26
CA LEU A 225 -1.17 0.44 -31.41
C LEU A 225 -0.53 -0.89 -31.83
N ALA A 226 -1.33 -1.90 -32.17
CA ALA A 226 -0.82 -3.20 -32.63
C ALA A 226 0.06 -3.08 -33.90
N ASN A 227 -0.18 -2.03 -34.70
CA ASN A 227 0.61 -1.72 -35.89
C ASN A 227 1.78 -0.74 -35.61
N SER A 228 1.96 -0.29 -34.37
CA SER A 228 3.07 0.58 -33.98
C SER A 228 4.39 -0.19 -33.90
N PRO A 229 5.45 0.26 -34.58
CA PRO A 229 6.77 -0.39 -34.54
C PRO A 229 7.56 -0.06 -33.26
N LYS A 230 7.05 0.82 -32.38
CA LYS A 230 7.76 1.30 -31.19
C LYS A 230 6.86 1.27 -29.97
N THR A 231 7.44 0.84 -28.85
CA THR A 231 6.85 1.01 -27.52
C THR A 231 6.87 2.49 -27.15
N HIS A 232 5.72 3.01 -26.72
CA HIS A 232 5.60 4.41 -26.30
C HIS A 232 6.28 4.61 -24.93
N TRP A 233 6.91 5.77 -24.71
CA TRP A 233 7.65 6.05 -23.47
C TRP A 233 6.78 5.95 -22.21
N LEU A 234 5.51 6.33 -22.33
CA LEU A 234 4.53 6.24 -21.23
C LEU A 234 4.27 4.78 -20.84
N ASP A 235 4.23 3.87 -21.81
CA ASP A 235 4.07 2.43 -21.54
C ASP A 235 5.31 1.88 -20.83
N THR A 236 6.50 2.30 -21.26
CA THR A 236 7.75 1.96 -20.56
C THR A 236 7.75 2.46 -19.12
N LEU A 237 7.29 3.69 -18.87
CA LEU A 237 7.19 4.25 -17.53
C LEU A 237 6.17 3.49 -16.68
N THR A 238 4.98 3.21 -17.21
CA THR A 238 3.94 2.44 -16.52
C THR A 238 4.43 1.04 -16.14
N VAL A 239 5.10 0.34 -17.05
CA VAL A 239 5.69 -0.97 -16.76
C VAL A 239 6.77 -0.86 -15.67
N ALA A 240 7.63 0.15 -15.73
CA ALA A 240 8.63 0.38 -14.69
C ALA A 240 8.01 0.65 -13.31
N LEU A 241 6.91 1.42 -13.26
CA LEU A 241 6.17 1.68 -12.02
C LEU A 241 5.51 0.41 -11.45
N GLU A 242 4.88 -0.40 -12.30
CA GLU A 242 4.29 -1.67 -11.84
C GLU A 242 5.36 -2.66 -11.37
N ASN A 243 6.50 -2.75 -12.05
CA ASN A 243 7.63 -3.56 -11.59
C ASN A 243 8.17 -3.09 -10.24
N HIS A 244 8.32 -1.77 -10.07
CA HIS A 244 8.76 -1.19 -8.80
C HIS A 244 7.74 -1.45 -7.69
N ARG A 245 6.44 -1.33 -7.98
CA ARG A 245 5.36 -1.67 -7.05
C ARG A 245 5.40 -3.14 -6.66
N ALA A 246 5.58 -4.04 -7.61
CA ALA A 246 5.67 -5.48 -7.36
C ALA A 246 6.90 -5.81 -6.50
N GLN A 247 8.05 -5.20 -6.78
CA GLN A 247 9.26 -5.36 -5.98
C GLN A 247 9.05 -4.83 -4.55
N TYR A 248 8.50 -3.63 -4.41
CA TYR A 248 8.18 -3.05 -3.11
C TYR A 248 7.26 -3.97 -2.31
N TRP A 249 6.22 -4.54 -2.93
CA TRP A 249 5.35 -5.51 -2.26
C TRP A 249 6.09 -6.78 -1.86
N ALA A 250 6.94 -7.33 -2.73
CA ALA A 250 7.76 -8.49 -2.39
C ALA A 250 8.70 -8.20 -1.20
N ASP A 251 9.31 -7.01 -1.15
CA ASP A 251 10.17 -6.60 -0.04
C ASP A 251 9.38 -6.41 1.26
N VAL A 252 8.18 -5.82 1.17
CA VAL A 252 7.25 -5.69 2.31
C VAL A 252 6.80 -7.06 2.82
N GLU A 253 6.48 -7.99 1.92
CA GLU A 253 6.09 -9.36 2.29
C GLU A 253 7.26 -10.13 2.90
N ALA A 254 8.47 -9.98 2.36
CA ALA A 254 9.68 -10.54 2.94
C ALA A 254 9.91 -10.01 4.37
N LEU A 255 9.78 -8.69 4.56
CA LEU A 255 9.87 -8.07 5.89
C LEU A 255 8.76 -8.55 6.83
N ALA A 256 7.53 -8.70 6.33
CA ALA A 256 6.41 -9.22 7.11
C ALA A 256 6.61 -10.68 7.50
N ALA A 257 7.24 -11.50 6.66
CA ALA A 257 7.61 -12.88 6.98
C ALA A 257 8.68 -12.95 8.09
N GLU A 258 9.50 -11.91 8.24
CA GLU A 258 10.43 -11.75 9.37
C GLU A 258 9.74 -11.23 10.66
N ALA A 259 8.55 -10.66 10.55
CA ALA A 259 7.81 -10.13 11.68
C ALA A 259 7.16 -11.26 12.49
N CYS A 260 7.88 -11.74 13.50
CA CYS A 260 7.33 -12.64 14.51
C CYS A 260 7.06 -11.87 15.81
N PRO A 261 5.92 -12.12 16.49
CA PRO A 261 5.70 -11.57 17.82
C PRO A 261 6.76 -12.04 18.83
N PRO A 262 7.01 -11.27 19.91
CA PRO A 262 7.93 -11.72 20.95
C PRO A 262 7.46 -13.03 21.61
N VAL A 263 8.41 -13.82 22.12
CA VAL A 263 8.15 -15.13 22.76
C VAL A 263 7.10 -15.05 23.87
N THR A 264 7.03 -13.92 24.58
CA THR A 264 6.00 -13.64 25.60
C THR A 264 4.58 -13.85 25.09
N LEU A 265 4.28 -13.54 23.82
CA LEU A 265 2.95 -13.81 23.26
C LEU A 265 2.63 -15.32 23.30
N PHE A 266 3.61 -16.13 22.94
CA PHE A 266 3.47 -17.59 22.88
C PHE A 266 3.45 -18.24 24.27
N GLU A 267 4.18 -17.68 25.23
CA GLU A 267 4.12 -18.11 26.63
C GLU A 267 2.72 -17.92 27.23
N HIS A 268 2.14 -16.73 27.04
CA HIS A 268 0.82 -16.41 27.57
C HIS A 268 -0.32 -17.04 26.76
N GLY A 269 -0.19 -17.12 25.42
CA GLY A 269 -1.20 -17.71 24.54
C GLY A 269 -1.13 -19.25 24.44
N GLY A 270 -0.01 -19.87 24.81
CA GLY A 270 0.28 -21.28 24.55
C GLY A 270 -0.75 -22.26 25.13
N SER A 271 -1.21 -22.02 26.35
CA SER A 271 -2.24 -22.86 27.00
C SER A 271 -3.65 -22.70 26.37
N TRP A 272 -3.86 -21.62 25.61
CA TRP A 272 -5.13 -21.26 24.98
C TRP A 272 -5.14 -21.51 23.46
N LEU A 273 -4.09 -22.11 22.89
CA LEU A 273 -3.96 -22.37 21.46
C LEU A 273 -5.14 -23.14 20.86
N HIS A 274 -5.69 -24.10 21.60
CA HIS A 274 -6.83 -24.89 21.14
C HIS A 274 -8.08 -24.03 20.95
N LEU A 275 -8.34 -23.08 21.86
CA LEU A 275 -9.45 -22.12 21.74
C LEU A 275 -9.15 -21.06 20.69
N GLY A 276 -7.90 -20.64 20.55
CA GLY A 276 -7.46 -19.77 19.47
C GLY A 276 -7.71 -20.38 18.08
N LYS A 277 -7.44 -21.68 17.93
CA LYS A 277 -7.74 -22.46 16.72
C LYS A 277 -9.23 -22.51 16.43
N GLU A 278 -10.07 -22.75 17.45
CA GLU A 278 -11.52 -22.78 17.30
C GLU A 278 -12.09 -21.40 16.88
N LEU A 279 -11.59 -20.31 17.48
CA LEU A 279 -11.94 -18.95 17.06
C LEU A 279 -11.58 -18.70 15.59
N ARG A 280 -10.36 -19.09 15.17
CA ARG A 280 -9.98 -19.04 13.75
C ARG A 280 -10.90 -19.87 12.86
N GLN A 281 -11.33 -21.05 13.31
CA GLN A 281 -12.27 -21.88 12.56
C GLN A 281 -13.66 -21.23 12.44
N ALA A 282 -14.14 -20.49 13.45
CA ALA A 282 -15.37 -19.73 13.35
C ALA A 282 -15.26 -18.66 12.24
N TYR A 283 -14.19 -17.88 12.24
CA TYR A 283 -13.90 -16.87 11.22
C TYR A 283 -13.72 -17.47 9.82
N SER A 284 -12.83 -18.46 9.67
CA SER A 284 -12.51 -19.05 8.36
C SER A 284 -13.64 -19.84 7.74
N ARG A 285 -14.64 -20.28 8.52
CA ARG A 285 -15.87 -20.88 7.95
C ARG A 285 -16.68 -19.83 7.19
N VAL A 286 -16.91 -18.66 7.80
CA VAL A 286 -17.64 -17.57 7.15
C VAL A 286 -16.91 -17.08 5.91
N MET A 287 -15.60 -16.82 6.02
CA MET A 287 -14.82 -16.33 4.89
C MET A 287 -14.79 -17.32 3.72
N ARG A 288 -14.70 -18.64 3.98
CA ARG A 288 -14.75 -19.64 2.89
C ARG A 288 -16.10 -19.67 2.17
N HIS A 289 -17.21 -19.54 2.89
CA HIS A 289 -18.53 -19.47 2.27
C HIS A 289 -18.70 -18.21 1.42
N ALA A 290 -18.14 -17.08 1.87
CA ALA A 290 -18.13 -15.84 1.09
C ALA A 290 -17.34 -15.97 -0.22
N PHE A 291 -16.12 -16.50 -0.17
CA PHE A 291 -15.30 -16.66 -1.37
C PHE A 291 -15.89 -17.65 -2.39
N GLN A 292 -16.52 -18.73 -1.93
CA GLN A 292 -17.22 -19.68 -2.81
C GLN A 292 -18.48 -19.10 -3.46
N ALA A 293 -19.12 -18.10 -2.83
CA ALA A 293 -20.25 -17.40 -3.40
C ALA A 293 -19.82 -16.33 -4.41
N ASP A 294 -18.68 -15.66 -4.17
CA ASP A 294 -18.12 -14.64 -5.08
C ASP A 294 -17.60 -15.23 -6.39
N GLU A 295 -16.96 -16.42 -6.37
CA GLU A 295 -16.51 -17.12 -7.59
C GLU A 295 -17.66 -17.52 -8.53
N LEU A 296 -18.91 -17.54 -8.03
CA LEU A 296 -20.10 -17.84 -8.84
C LEU A 296 -20.83 -16.58 -9.33
N CYS A 297 -20.40 -15.39 -8.89
CA CYS A 297 -21.01 -14.10 -9.18
C CYS A 297 -19.97 -13.14 -9.79
N GLU A 298 -19.42 -13.47 -10.96
CA GLU A 298 -18.42 -12.65 -11.67
C GLU A 298 -18.90 -11.24 -12.09
N ASN A 299 -20.16 -10.89 -11.87
CA ASN A 299 -20.75 -9.62 -12.27
C ASN A 299 -21.57 -9.03 -11.14
N GLU A 300 -20.97 -8.23 -10.25
CA GLU A 300 -21.52 -6.98 -9.69
C GLU A 300 -20.78 -6.52 -8.43
N SER A 301 -19.91 -5.50 -8.58
CA SER A 301 -19.54 -4.49 -7.58
C SER A 301 -18.89 -4.95 -6.25
N GLY A 302 -17.88 -4.20 -5.78
CA GLY A 302 -17.15 -4.44 -4.52
C GLY A 302 -17.95 -4.34 -3.20
N LEU A 303 -19.25 -4.64 -3.21
CA LEU A 303 -20.14 -4.73 -2.04
C LEU A 303 -20.06 -6.11 -1.34
N SER A 304 -19.57 -7.16 -2.02
CA SER A 304 -19.53 -8.54 -1.51
C SER A 304 -18.52 -8.77 -0.37
N THR A 305 -17.38 -8.07 -0.40
CA THR A 305 -16.32 -8.23 0.60
C THR A 305 -16.67 -7.59 1.95
N ASP A 306 -17.26 -6.40 1.95
CA ASP A 306 -17.64 -5.68 3.18
C ASP A 306 -18.69 -6.43 4.01
N ALA A 307 -19.70 -7.00 3.34
CA ALA A 307 -20.73 -7.83 3.98
C ALA A 307 -20.14 -9.11 4.57
N SER A 308 -19.20 -9.73 3.85
CA SER A 308 -18.50 -10.94 4.28
C SER A 308 -17.62 -10.70 5.51
N PHE A 309 -16.87 -9.59 5.54
CA PHE A 309 -16.10 -9.18 6.72
C PHE A 309 -17.01 -8.85 7.91
N ALA A 310 -18.17 -8.22 7.68
CA ALA A 310 -19.15 -7.95 8.72
C ALA A 310 -19.73 -9.24 9.32
N ALA A 311 -20.06 -10.23 8.49
CA ALA A 311 -20.54 -11.54 8.94
C ALA A 311 -19.45 -12.31 9.71
N ALA A 312 -18.20 -12.28 9.23
CA ALA A 312 -17.07 -12.93 9.89
C ALA A 312 -16.77 -12.29 11.25
N ARG A 313 -16.97 -10.97 11.39
CA ARG A 313 -16.89 -10.26 12.68
C ARG A 313 -17.96 -10.75 13.64
N VAL A 314 -19.23 -10.81 13.22
CA VAL A 314 -20.34 -11.29 14.06
C VAL A 314 -20.07 -12.71 14.55
N ALA A 315 -19.59 -13.62 13.69
CA ALA A 315 -19.25 -14.98 14.09
C ALA A 315 -18.11 -15.05 15.12
N SER A 316 -17.10 -14.20 14.97
CA SER A 316 -15.94 -14.15 15.86
C SER A 316 -16.31 -13.56 17.23
N GLU A 317 -17.09 -12.47 17.24
CA GLU A 317 -17.67 -11.87 18.46
C GLU A 317 -18.59 -12.87 19.18
N ALA A 318 -19.44 -13.59 18.43
CA ALA A 318 -20.33 -14.60 18.99
C ALA A 318 -19.56 -15.74 19.66
N TYR A 319 -18.49 -16.25 19.03
CA TYR A 319 -17.61 -17.24 19.66
C TYR A 319 -16.97 -16.69 20.94
N LEU A 320 -16.41 -15.49 20.90
CA LEU A 320 -15.73 -14.90 22.05
C LEU A 320 -16.70 -14.61 23.21
N SER A 321 -17.96 -14.27 22.90
CA SER A 321 -19.00 -13.96 23.89
C SER A 321 -19.40 -15.16 24.76
N GLN A 322 -19.17 -16.39 24.29
CA GLN A 322 -19.40 -17.63 25.05
C GLN A 322 -18.48 -17.77 26.27
N TRP A 323 -17.38 -17.02 26.30
CA TRP A 323 -16.41 -17.04 27.38
C TRP A 323 -16.66 -15.89 28.38
N PRO A 324 -16.44 -16.12 29.69
CA PRO A 324 -16.44 -15.06 30.69
C PRO A 324 -15.51 -13.91 30.31
N ALA A 325 -15.89 -12.67 30.62
CA ALA A 325 -15.16 -11.46 30.20
C ALA A 325 -13.66 -11.52 30.54
N GLU A 326 -13.32 -12.04 31.73
CA GLU A 326 -11.95 -12.21 32.22
C GLU A 326 -11.11 -13.20 31.40
N LYS A 327 -11.74 -14.17 30.73
CA LYS A 327 -11.06 -15.19 29.92
C LYS A 327 -10.92 -14.80 28.45
N ARG A 328 -11.68 -13.81 27.98
CA ARG A 328 -11.66 -13.37 26.57
C ARG A 328 -10.27 -12.89 26.11
N PRO A 329 -9.50 -12.11 26.91
CA PRO A 329 -8.13 -11.75 26.55
C PRO A 329 -7.25 -12.97 26.29
N LEU A 330 -7.36 -14.01 27.12
CA LEU A 330 -6.57 -15.24 26.99
C LEU A 330 -6.90 -16.01 25.71
N VAL A 331 -8.18 -16.04 25.31
CA VAL A 331 -8.61 -16.64 24.02
C VAL A 331 -8.00 -15.87 22.84
N LEU A 332 -7.97 -14.54 22.90
CA LEU A 332 -7.37 -13.70 21.85
C LEU A 332 -5.85 -13.89 21.78
N LEU A 333 -5.16 -13.95 22.93
CA LEU A 333 -3.72 -14.29 22.97
C LEU A 333 -3.46 -15.68 22.41
N GLY A 334 -4.32 -16.66 22.72
CA GLY A 334 -4.26 -18.00 22.14
C GLY A 334 -4.48 -18.00 20.63
N ALA A 335 -5.38 -17.16 20.11
CA ALA A 335 -5.61 -17.01 18.68
C ALA A 335 -4.40 -16.38 17.98
N ALA A 336 -3.83 -15.32 18.55
CA ALA A 336 -2.62 -14.68 18.05
C ALA A 336 -1.44 -15.67 18.05
N ALA A 337 -1.15 -16.32 19.18
CA ALA A 337 -0.11 -17.34 19.27
C ALA A 337 -0.34 -18.48 18.25
N TYR A 338 -1.58 -18.92 18.06
CA TYR A 338 -1.89 -19.97 17.09
C TYR A 338 -1.65 -19.52 15.65
N LEU A 339 -2.07 -18.32 15.27
CA LEU A 339 -1.89 -17.77 13.92
C LEU A 339 -0.40 -17.67 13.57
N TYR A 340 0.38 -17.08 14.46
CA TYR A 340 1.81 -16.87 14.24
C TYR A 340 2.63 -18.15 14.40
N ALA A 341 2.25 -19.09 15.27
CA ALA A 341 2.95 -20.38 15.42
C ALA A 341 2.80 -21.28 14.18
N GLN A 342 1.74 -21.09 13.39
CA GLN A 342 1.56 -21.82 12.12
C GLN A 342 2.53 -21.36 11.03
N GLY A 343 3.10 -20.16 11.16
CA GLY A 343 3.96 -19.56 10.15
C GLY A 343 3.27 -19.33 8.79
N PRO A 344 4.04 -18.91 7.78
CA PRO A 344 3.56 -18.80 6.41
C PRO A 344 3.13 -20.15 5.84
N GLN A 345 2.14 -20.16 4.96
CA GLN A 345 1.62 -21.38 4.33
C GLN A 345 1.46 -21.19 2.82
N ALA A 346 2.02 -22.10 2.03
CA ALA A 346 2.00 -22.05 0.57
C ALA A 346 2.58 -20.75 -0.02
N GLY A 347 3.63 -20.21 0.62
CA GLY A 347 4.25 -18.94 0.23
C GLY A 347 3.48 -17.68 0.65
N GLU A 348 2.32 -17.82 1.30
CA GLU A 348 1.57 -16.65 1.79
C GLU A 348 2.00 -16.25 3.21
N PRO A 349 2.01 -14.94 3.53
CA PRO A 349 2.28 -14.45 4.87
C PRO A 349 1.20 -14.87 5.88
N VAL A 350 1.52 -14.74 7.18
CA VAL A 350 0.55 -15.04 8.25
C VAL A 350 -0.65 -14.10 8.15
N ARG A 351 -1.83 -14.66 7.88
CA ARG A 351 -3.10 -13.92 7.83
C ARG A 351 -3.69 -13.75 9.23
N ASP A 352 -3.48 -12.60 9.86
CA ASP A 352 -3.93 -12.31 11.22
C ASP A 352 -5.18 -11.39 11.31
N ALA A 353 -5.85 -11.15 10.18
CA ALA A 353 -7.03 -10.30 10.08
C ALA A 353 -8.15 -10.61 11.10
N LEU A 354 -8.24 -11.87 11.57
CA LEU A 354 -9.14 -12.29 12.65
C LEU A 354 -8.99 -11.44 13.92
N ILE A 355 -7.76 -11.24 14.40
CA ILE A 355 -7.51 -10.58 15.69
C ILE A 355 -7.56 -9.04 15.58
N TRP A 356 -7.58 -8.53 14.34
CA TRP A 356 -7.63 -7.10 13.99
C TRP A 356 -8.98 -6.65 13.43
N GLN A 357 -10.05 -7.40 13.68
CA GLN A 357 -11.39 -6.98 13.26
C GLN A 357 -11.86 -5.73 14.01
N LEU A 358 -12.15 -4.68 13.26
CA LEU A 358 -12.78 -3.46 13.77
C LEU A 358 -14.24 -3.76 14.19
N GLY A 359 -14.77 -2.99 15.14
CA GLY A 359 -16.16 -3.12 15.55
C GLY A 359 -17.15 -2.61 14.50
N ALA A 360 -18.43 -2.67 14.87
CA ALA A 360 -19.53 -2.18 14.04
C ALA A 360 -19.35 -0.69 13.71
N ARG A 361 -19.77 -0.26 12.51
CA ARG A 361 -19.86 1.16 12.19
C ARG A 361 -20.89 1.81 13.12
N ARG A 362 -20.57 2.97 13.67
CA ARG A 362 -21.53 3.75 14.46
C ARG A 362 -22.63 4.29 13.54
N SER A 363 -23.72 4.79 14.14
CA SER A 363 -24.86 5.34 13.37
C SER A 363 -24.41 6.47 12.44
N VAL A 364 -25.22 6.74 11.41
CA VAL A 364 -24.93 7.70 10.33
C VAL A 364 -24.55 9.10 10.85
N ASP A 365 -25.06 9.49 12.02
CA ASP A 365 -24.81 10.79 12.64
C ASP A 365 -23.51 10.85 13.48
N SER A 366 -22.77 9.75 13.59
CA SER A 366 -21.54 9.65 14.37
C SER A 366 -20.42 9.01 13.56
N SER A 367 -19.28 9.71 13.45
CA SER A 367 -18.12 9.17 12.76
C SER A 367 -17.44 8.08 13.60
N GLY A 368 -16.91 7.05 12.91
CA GLY A 368 -16.10 6.00 13.51
C GLY A 368 -16.79 4.65 13.69
N ARG A 369 -16.17 3.81 14.52
CA ARG A 369 -16.60 2.43 14.79
C ARG A 369 -16.61 2.16 16.28
N GLU A 370 -17.46 1.24 16.70
CA GLU A 370 -17.43 0.66 18.05
C GLU A 370 -16.12 -0.12 18.29
N PRO A 371 -15.71 -0.31 19.55
CA PRO A 371 -14.63 -1.22 19.89
C PRO A 371 -14.93 -2.64 19.38
N GLY A 372 -14.00 -3.24 18.64
CA GLY A 372 -14.07 -4.61 18.16
C GLY A 372 -12.99 -5.50 18.77
N LEU A 373 -12.74 -6.63 18.11
CA LEU A 373 -11.67 -7.55 18.49
C LEU A 373 -10.30 -6.86 18.45
N ALA A 374 -10.06 -5.94 17.52
CA ALA A 374 -8.80 -5.19 17.45
C ALA A 374 -8.47 -4.48 18.78
N GLN A 375 -9.43 -3.76 19.36
CA GLN A 375 -9.26 -3.08 20.65
C GLN A 375 -9.09 -4.09 21.80
N ALA A 376 -9.85 -5.18 21.80
CA ALA A 376 -9.70 -6.23 22.80
C ALA A 376 -8.34 -6.94 22.72
N THR A 377 -7.81 -7.16 21.51
CA THR A 377 -6.48 -7.71 21.27
C THR A 377 -5.39 -6.76 21.76
N ILE A 378 -5.48 -5.45 21.45
CA ILE A 378 -4.56 -4.44 21.97
C ILE A 378 -4.55 -4.48 23.51
N GLN A 379 -5.72 -4.51 24.14
CA GLN A 379 -5.81 -4.58 25.59
C GLN A 379 -5.20 -5.88 26.15
N ALA A 380 -5.43 -7.02 25.51
CA ALA A 380 -4.84 -8.29 25.90
C ALA A 380 -3.30 -8.28 25.80
N LEU A 381 -2.75 -7.67 24.75
CA LEU A 381 -1.30 -7.50 24.59
C LEU A 381 -0.71 -6.56 25.65
N ARG A 382 -1.42 -5.50 26.04
CA ARG A 382 -1.01 -4.62 27.16
C ARG A 382 -1.01 -5.35 28.50
N GLN A 383 -2.00 -6.20 28.75
CA GLN A 383 -2.09 -6.99 30.00
C GLN A 383 -0.89 -7.91 30.21
N ILE A 384 -0.24 -8.36 29.13
CA ILE A 384 0.98 -9.18 29.19
C ILE A 384 2.25 -8.36 28.99
N GLY A 385 2.15 -7.03 29.00
CA GLY A 385 3.30 -6.12 28.88
C GLY A 385 3.95 -6.08 27.50
N LEU A 386 3.30 -6.58 26.45
CA LEU A 386 3.84 -6.53 25.08
C LEU A 386 3.62 -5.18 24.39
N LEU A 387 2.58 -4.46 24.80
CA LEU A 387 2.33 -3.10 24.33
C LEU A 387 2.28 -2.17 25.54
N GLY A 388 2.94 -1.02 25.42
CA GLY A 388 2.83 0.07 26.40
C GLY A 388 1.53 0.86 26.26
N GLU A 389 1.25 1.70 27.25
CA GLU A 389 0.21 2.73 27.12
C GLU A 389 0.69 3.82 26.15
N PRO A 390 -0.19 4.30 25.25
CA PRO A 390 0.16 5.34 24.30
C PRO A 390 0.34 6.66 25.03
N ILE A 391 1.50 7.28 24.85
CA ILE A 391 1.74 8.63 25.34
C ILE A 391 1.48 9.59 24.18
N TRP A 392 0.47 10.45 24.36
CA TRP A 392 0.18 11.54 23.45
C TRP A 392 1.19 12.67 23.69
N THR A 393 1.94 13.03 22.66
CA THR A 393 2.88 14.15 22.73
C THR A 393 2.22 15.45 22.28
N THR A 394 2.80 16.57 22.69
CA THR A 394 2.35 17.91 22.28
C THR A 394 2.70 18.26 20.83
N VAL A 395 3.46 17.42 20.11
CA VAL A 395 3.97 17.66 18.74
C VAL A 395 3.05 17.05 17.67
N GLY A 396 1.91 16.50 18.06
CA GLY A 396 0.92 15.88 17.17
C GLY A 396 0.54 14.47 17.62
N ALA A 397 -0.25 13.77 16.82
CA ALA A 397 -0.66 12.38 17.07
C ALA A 397 0.52 11.40 16.86
N VAL A 398 1.53 11.48 17.72
CA VAL A 398 2.67 10.56 17.75
C VAL A 398 2.47 9.61 18.92
N LEU A 399 2.39 8.31 18.63
CA LEU A 399 2.32 7.24 19.63
C LEU A 399 3.73 6.95 20.14
N HIS A 400 4.04 7.40 21.36
CA HIS A 400 5.22 6.91 22.09
C HIS A 400 4.82 5.74 23.00
N TYR A 401 5.62 4.67 22.96
CA TYR A 401 5.57 3.58 23.92
C TYR A 401 6.63 3.82 25.00
N ALA A 402 6.31 3.53 26.27
CA ALA A 402 7.15 3.86 27.41
C ALA A 402 8.47 3.06 27.50
N ASP A 403 8.57 1.95 26.78
CA ASP A 403 9.67 0.99 26.91
C ASP A 403 10.68 1.06 25.76
N GLU A 404 11.97 0.87 26.08
CA GLU A 404 13.00 0.60 25.06
C GLU A 404 12.58 -0.61 24.20
N PRO A 405 12.85 -0.63 22.88
CA PRO A 405 12.64 -1.81 22.06
C PRO A 405 13.26 -3.04 22.73
N ASN A 406 12.49 -4.13 22.87
CA ASN A 406 13.01 -5.35 23.46
C ASN A 406 14.25 -5.81 22.67
N LYS A 407 15.40 -5.90 23.35
CA LYS A 407 16.69 -6.29 22.76
C LYS A 407 16.78 -7.78 22.40
N GLN A 408 15.75 -8.56 22.69
CA GLN A 408 15.65 -9.94 22.23
C GLN A 408 15.16 -9.97 20.78
N ALA A 409 15.91 -10.63 19.91
CA ALA A 409 15.52 -10.82 18.52
C ALA A 409 14.17 -11.54 18.47
N ALA A 410 13.25 -11.07 17.62
CA ALA A 410 12.06 -11.82 17.29
C ALA A 410 12.48 -13.20 16.77
N GLY A 411 12.08 -14.27 17.44
CA GLY A 411 12.37 -15.64 16.99
C GLY A 411 11.57 -15.99 15.73
N VAL A 412 11.91 -17.09 15.06
CA VAL A 412 11.23 -17.56 13.85
C VAL A 412 10.26 -18.69 14.18
N PRO A 413 8.97 -18.61 13.81
CA PRO A 413 8.03 -19.70 14.00
C PRO A 413 8.28 -20.82 12.97
N VAL A 414 8.60 -22.01 13.45
CA VAL A 414 8.81 -23.19 12.62
C VAL A 414 7.92 -24.34 13.06
N ARG A 415 7.49 -25.16 12.10
CA ARG A 415 6.99 -26.50 12.41
C ARG A 415 8.04 -27.53 12.06
N LEU A 416 8.36 -28.37 13.03
CA LEU A 416 9.29 -29.48 12.93
C LEU A 416 8.49 -30.78 12.85
N ASN A 417 8.57 -31.43 11.70
CA ASN A 417 7.84 -32.65 11.38
C ASN A 417 8.70 -33.89 11.63
N GLY A 418 8.04 -34.99 12.00
CA GLY A 418 8.68 -36.29 12.23
C GLY A 418 9.41 -36.43 13.57
N VAL A 419 9.25 -35.45 14.47
CA VAL A 419 9.97 -35.41 15.75
C VAL A 419 9.71 -36.66 16.61
N TRP A 420 8.44 -37.09 16.73
CA TRP A 420 8.11 -38.31 17.47
C TRP A 420 8.78 -39.58 16.90
N LEU A 421 8.85 -39.70 15.58
CA LEU A 421 9.45 -40.87 14.93
C LEU A 421 10.96 -40.86 15.12
N ASN A 422 11.59 -39.69 14.97
CA ASN A 422 13.02 -39.53 15.17
C ASN A 422 13.44 -39.79 16.62
N LEU A 423 12.67 -39.28 17.59
CA LEU A 423 12.88 -39.58 19.00
C LEU A 423 12.72 -41.08 19.29
N LEU A 424 11.69 -41.71 18.72
CA LEU A 424 11.48 -43.15 18.85
C LEU A 424 12.67 -43.93 18.27
N ASN A 425 13.12 -43.61 17.06
CA ASN A 425 14.26 -44.26 16.42
C ASN A 425 15.58 -44.05 17.18
N ALA A 426 15.76 -42.90 17.83
CA ALA A 426 16.93 -42.61 18.64
C ALA A 426 16.93 -43.35 20.00
N THR A 427 15.76 -43.79 20.49
CA THR A 427 15.62 -44.39 21.83
C THR A 427 15.21 -45.87 21.81
N ALA A 428 14.65 -46.37 20.71
CA ALA A 428 14.20 -47.74 20.56
C ALA A 428 15.32 -48.68 20.09
N LYS A 429 15.15 -49.98 20.36
CA LYS A 429 16.09 -51.03 19.92
C LYS A 429 15.99 -51.34 18.42
N ARG A 430 14.89 -50.96 17.77
CA ARG A 430 14.63 -51.21 16.34
C ARG A 430 14.24 -49.90 15.66
N PRO A 431 14.95 -49.47 14.59
CA PRO A 431 14.56 -48.31 13.82
C PRO A 431 13.40 -48.62 12.87
N TYR A 432 12.53 -47.64 12.67
CA TYR A 432 11.43 -47.67 11.72
C TYR A 432 11.68 -46.67 10.58
N THR A 433 11.51 -47.11 9.33
CA THR A 433 11.72 -46.26 8.15
C THR A 433 10.50 -45.40 7.82
N ARG A 434 9.29 -45.91 8.03
CA ARG A 434 8.03 -45.17 7.77
C ARG A 434 7.20 -45.08 9.03
N MET A 435 6.52 -43.94 9.20
CA MET A 435 5.58 -43.73 10.31
C MET A 435 4.48 -44.80 10.38
N ALA A 436 4.03 -45.28 9.21
CA ALA A 436 2.99 -46.30 9.11
C ALA A 436 3.42 -47.66 9.67
N ASP A 437 4.72 -47.95 9.71
CA ASP A 437 5.27 -49.22 10.17
C ASP A 437 5.35 -49.32 11.70
N VAL A 438 5.15 -48.20 12.40
CA VAL A 438 5.15 -48.16 13.87
C VAL A 438 3.80 -48.65 14.41
N PRO A 439 3.79 -49.66 15.31
CA PRO A 439 2.58 -50.12 15.98
C PRO A 439 1.80 -48.98 16.64
N LEU A 440 0.47 -49.06 16.65
CA LEU A 440 -0.41 -47.99 17.14
C LEU A 440 -0.09 -47.58 18.59
N THR A 441 0.15 -48.57 19.45
CA THR A 441 0.48 -48.36 20.87
C THR A 441 1.81 -47.63 21.05
N GLU A 442 2.86 -48.06 20.36
CA GLU A 442 4.19 -47.41 20.36
C GLU A 442 4.11 -45.99 19.79
N ARG A 443 3.34 -45.80 18.71
CA ARG A 443 3.10 -44.48 18.12
C ARG A 443 2.44 -43.53 19.11
N SER A 444 1.37 -43.97 19.78
CA SER A 444 0.69 -43.15 20.78
C SER A 444 1.60 -42.81 21.95
N GLN A 445 2.38 -43.76 22.46
CA GLN A 445 3.37 -43.53 23.53
C GLN A 445 4.45 -42.52 23.11
N ALA A 446 4.99 -42.64 21.89
CA ALA A 446 5.97 -41.71 21.37
C ALA A 446 5.40 -40.28 21.24
N LYS A 447 4.17 -40.15 20.76
CA LYS A 447 3.49 -38.84 20.65
C LYS A 447 3.22 -38.21 22.03
N THR A 448 2.78 -39.00 23.01
CA THR A 448 2.62 -38.52 24.40
C THR A 448 3.95 -38.03 24.96
N ARG A 449 5.05 -38.77 24.73
CA ARG A 449 6.38 -38.37 25.20
C ARG A 449 6.85 -37.04 24.61
N ILE A 450 6.51 -36.75 23.35
CA ILE A 450 6.77 -35.43 22.76
C ILE A 450 5.98 -34.34 23.47
N ALA A 451 4.72 -34.59 23.83
CA ALA A 451 3.89 -33.64 24.57
C ALA A 451 4.47 -33.30 25.96
N ASP A 452 5.09 -34.27 26.62
CA ASP A 452 5.81 -34.05 27.89
C ASP A 452 7.12 -33.28 27.64
N TYR A 453 7.88 -33.66 26.62
CA TYR A 453 9.20 -33.09 26.33
C TYR A 453 9.16 -31.62 25.89
N VAL A 454 8.10 -31.18 25.21
CA VAL A 454 7.96 -29.76 24.82
C VAL A 454 7.83 -28.82 26.01
N GLN A 455 7.36 -29.31 27.16
CA GLN A 455 7.22 -28.49 28.38
C GLN A 455 8.57 -28.23 29.03
N ASP A 456 9.40 -29.27 29.16
CA ASP A 456 10.57 -29.23 30.04
C ASP A 456 11.92 -29.46 29.34
N GLN A 457 11.97 -30.26 28.27
CA GLN A 457 13.25 -30.71 27.68
C GLN A 457 13.62 -29.99 26.38
N PHE A 458 12.64 -29.67 25.55
CA PHE A 458 12.91 -29.01 24.26
C PHE A 458 13.12 -27.53 24.42
N ARG A 459 12.48 -26.89 25.40
CA ARG A 459 12.67 -25.47 25.66
C ARG A 459 14.10 -25.20 26.11
N GLY A 460 14.78 -24.28 25.42
CA GLY A 460 16.20 -23.99 25.61
C GLY A 460 17.16 -24.93 24.89
N MET A 461 16.67 -25.99 24.25
CA MET A 461 17.51 -26.89 23.46
C MET A 461 18.12 -26.16 22.27
N MET A 462 19.40 -26.43 22.04
CA MET A 462 20.13 -25.96 20.87
C MET A 462 19.91 -26.90 19.69
N LEU A 463 19.58 -26.34 18.54
CA LEU A 463 19.44 -27.04 17.28
C LEU A 463 20.42 -26.48 16.25
N THR A 464 20.96 -27.33 15.40
CA THR A 464 21.65 -26.91 14.17
C THR A 464 20.76 -27.16 12.97
N THR A 465 20.83 -26.30 11.96
CA THR A 465 20.10 -26.48 10.69
C THR A 465 21.05 -26.90 9.58
N GLU A 466 20.61 -27.84 8.75
CA GLU A 466 21.34 -28.28 7.56
C GLU A 466 20.38 -28.47 6.38
N VAL A 467 20.89 -28.30 5.16
CA VAL A 467 20.18 -28.62 3.92
C VAL A 467 20.65 -29.99 3.46
N THR A 468 19.74 -30.93 3.28
CA THR A 468 20.05 -32.28 2.77
C THR A 468 20.18 -32.29 1.25
N ASP A 469 20.72 -33.36 0.68
CA ASP A 469 20.86 -33.54 -0.78
C ASP A 469 19.54 -33.40 -1.56
N ASP A 470 18.40 -33.76 -0.94
CA ASP A 470 17.05 -33.59 -1.51
C ASP A 470 16.48 -32.16 -1.37
N ASN A 471 17.33 -31.15 -1.10
CA ASN A 471 16.93 -29.76 -0.83
C ASN A 471 15.88 -29.62 0.29
N ARG A 472 15.99 -30.43 1.34
CA ARG A 472 15.13 -30.32 2.54
C ARG A 472 15.93 -29.75 3.69
N VAL A 473 15.32 -28.83 4.43
CA VAL A 473 15.93 -28.33 5.66
C VAL A 473 15.58 -29.24 6.82
N VAL A 474 16.60 -29.69 7.55
CA VAL A 474 16.44 -30.49 8.77
C VAL A 474 17.13 -29.83 9.96
N THR A 475 16.66 -30.19 11.14
CA THR A 475 17.24 -29.76 12.41
C THR A 475 17.90 -30.95 13.11
N ARG A 476 19.07 -30.74 13.71
CA ARG A 476 19.76 -31.75 14.52
C ARG A 476 19.95 -31.28 15.95
N THR A 477 19.96 -32.23 16.88
CA THR A 477 20.30 -31.97 18.28
C THR A 477 21.82 -31.78 18.44
N PRO A 478 22.31 -31.31 19.61
CA PRO A 478 23.74 -31.12 19.85
C PRO A 478 24.56 -32.43 19.75
N HIS A 479 23.89 -33.58 19.84
CA HIS A 479 24.50 -34.90 19.69
C HIS A 479 24.50 -35.42 18.24
N GLY A 480 24.08 -34.60 17.27
CA GLY A 480 24.04 -34.96 15.85
C GLY A 480 22.81 -35.78 15.44
N ASN A 481 21.91 -36.12 16.37
CA ASN A 481 20.68 -36.85 16.06
C ASN A 481 19.72 -35.95 15.27
N LEU A 482 19.07 -36.53 14.25
CA LEU A 482 18.00 -35.84 13.53
C LEU A 482 16.86 -35.51 14.51
N PHE A 483 16.55 -34.23 14.68
CA PHE A 483 15.44 -33.79 15.52
C PHE A 483 14.14 -33.79 14.72
N GLY A 484 14.11 -33.09 13.59
CA GLY A 484 12.93 -33.03 12.72
C GLY A 484 13.19 -32.31 11.40
N TYR A 485 12.26 -32.49 10.47
CA TYR A 485 12.25 -31.80 9.18
C TYR A 485 11.50 -30.49 9.30
N VAL A 486 12.08 -29.39 8.84
CA VAL A 486 11.40 -28.09 8.79
C VAL A 486 10.26 -28.16 7.77
N GLN A 487 9.08 -27.66 8.13
CA GLN A 487 7.95 -27.60 7.20
C GLN A 487 8.32 -26.74 5.97
N ARG A 488 7.86 -27.15 4.79
CA ARG A 488 7.96 -26.32 3.57
C ARG A 488 7.43 -24.92 3.84
N ASP A 489 8.01 -23.91 3.21
CA ASP A 489 7.73 -22.49 3.39
C ASP A 489 8.31 -21.86 4.67
N HIS A 490 8.78 -22.66 5.64
CA HIS A 490 9.51 -22.17 6.82
C HIS A 490 11.04 -22.29 6.66
N GLU A 491 11.50 -22.89 5.55
CA GLU A 491 12.87 -23.31 5.31
C GLU A 491 13.85 -22.13 5.21
N LEU A 492 13.47 -21.07 4.48
CA LEU A 492 14.27 -19.85 4.31
C LEU A 492 14.60 -19.20 5.66
N ALA A 493 13.61 -19.12 6.54
CA ALA A 493 13.81 -18.51 7.84
C ALA A 493 14.65 -19.40 8.77
N ALA A 494 14.54 -20.72 8.65
CA ALA A 494 15.32 -21.68 9.45
C ALA A 494 16.80 -21.80 9.03
N VAL A 495 17.17 -21.52 7.77
CA VAL A 495 18.60 -21.62 7.33
C VAL A 495 19.39 -20.32 7.50
N ARG A 496 18.77 -19.26 8.02
CA ARG A 496 19.40 -17.94 8.17
C ARG A 496 20.57 -17.94 9.16
N TYR A 497 20.54 -18.84 10.13
CA TYR A 497 21.59 -19.01 11.13
C TYR A 497 21.92 -20.50 11.25
N ASP A 498 23.17 -20.82 11.59
CA ASP A 498 23.61 -22.21 11.74
C ASP A 498 23.10 -22.85 13.03
N GLN A 499 22.84 -22.03 14.05
CA GLN A 499 22.47 -22.46 15.39
C GLN A 499 21.25 -21.69 15.91
N TRP A 500 20.34 -22.45 16.50
CA TRP A 500 19.07 -21.99 16.99
C TRP A 500 18.84 -22.47 18.41
N ARG A 501 18.20 -21.63 19.22
CA ARG A 501 17.64 -22.01 20.50
C ARG A 501 16.13 -22.13 20.38
N ILE A 502 15.55 -23.24 20.83
CA ILE A 502 14.09 -23.37 20.95
C ILE A 502 13.62 -22.48 22.11
N ALA A 503 13.10 -21.29 21.82
CA ALA A 503 12.65 -20.35 22.84
C ALA A 503 11.25 -20.71 23.39
N TRP A 504 10.41 -21.27 22.51
CA TRP A 504 9.09 -21.79 22.82
C TRP A 504 8.81 -23.05 22.00
N ALA A 505 8.04 -23.98 22.55
CA ALA A 505 7.63 -25.21 21.88
C ALA A 505 6.21 -25.64 22.27
N HIS A 506 5.50 -26.25 21.34
CA HIS A 506 4.20 -26.88 21.57
C HIS A 506 4.03 -28.13 20.69
N ALA A 507 3.47 -29.19 21.27
CA ALA A 507 3.27 -30.44 20.56
C ALA A 507 1.99 -30.42 19.73
N ILE A 508 2.07 -30.88 18.48
CA ILE A 508 0.91 -31.08 17.60
C ILE A 508 1.01 -32.42 16.87
N ASP A 509 0.20 -33.38 17.31
CA ASP A 509 0.18 -34.74 16.75
C ASP A 509 1.57 -35.43 16.74
N GLY A 510 2.39 -35.20 17.78
CA GLY A 510 3.78 -35.70 17.86
C GLY A 510 4.81 -34.92 17.05
N ASN A 511 4.40 -33.87 16.36
CA ASN A 511 5.30 -32.87 15.77
C ASN A 511 5.44 -31.68 16.74
N VAL A 512 6.35 -30.76 16.43
CA VAL A 512 6.62 -29.60 17.29
C VAL A 512 6.38 -28.31 16.51
N LEU A 513 5.53 -27.43 17.03
CA LEU A 513 5.55 -26.01 16.70
C LEU A 513 6.58 -25.36 17.62
N ALA A 514 7.51 -24.58 17.08
CA ALA A 514 8.55 -23.94 17.85
C ALA A 514 8.75 -22.49 17.41
N VAL A 515 9.20 -21.65 18.34
CA VAL A 515 9.80 -20.36 18.03
C VAL A 515 11.30 -20.50 18.25
N LEU A 516 12.08 -20.35 17.17
CA LEU A 516 13.53 -20.46 17.19
C LEU A 516 14.16 -19.08 17.29
N GLU A 517 14.95 -18.85 18.32
CA GLU A 517 15.79 -17.66 18.40
C GLU A 517 17.19 -17.99 17.90
N PRO A 518 17.85 -17.07 17.16
CA PRO A 518 19.23 -17.28 16.79
C PRO A 518 20.07 -17.41 18.05
N ALA A 519 20.92 -18.43 18.09
CA ALA A 519 21.95 -18.50 19.10
C ALA A 519 22.87 -17.29 18.89
N ARG A 520 22.90 -16.35 19.85
CA ARG A 520 23.77 -15.17 19.75
C ARG A 520 25.19 -15.62 19.42
N LEU A 521 25.78 -15.06 18.36
CA LEU A 521 27.23 -15.06 18.15
C LEU A 521 27.92 -14.26 19.25
#